data_AF-A0A2E2REE7-F1
#
_entry.id   AF-A0A2E2REE7-F1
#
_cell.length_a   1.000
_cell.length_b   1.000
_cell.length_c   1.000
_cell.angle_alpha   90.00
_cell.angle_beta   90.00
_cell.angle_gamma   90.00
#
_symmetry.space_group_name_H-M   'P 1'
#
loop_
_entity.id
_entity.type
_entity.pdbx_description
1 polymer ?
#
loop_
_entity_poly.entity_id
_entity_poly.type
_entity_poly.pdbx_seq_one_letter_code
_entity_poly.pdbx_strand_id
1 'polypeptide(L)'
;MIKIKLLTLLCFTSVLIGPQTSLLAKEGPIRVLFLGHDSKHHNSNAYYPMLSRALGQEAIYFDYVTSVEEALGNAEYLAKFDALLLYANHGKIESHQWKN
;
A
#
# COMPACT_ATOMS: atom_id res chain seq x y z
N MET A 1 54.80 14.37 31.97
CA MET A 1 53.93 14.96 30.94
C MET A 1 53.98 14.08 29.69
N ILE A 2 52.88 13.38 29.38
CA ILE A 2 52.28 13.16 28.05
C ILE A 2 51.04 12.29 28.31
N LYS A 3 49.90 12.79 27.85
CA LYS A 3 48.55 12.26 28.02
C LYS A 3 48.27 11.27 26.88
N ILE A 4 47.78 10.06 27.17
CA ILE A 4 47.02 9.29 26.18
C ILE A 4 45.80 8.69 26.90
N LYS A 5 44.63 9.24 26.57
CA LYS A 5 43.32 8.82 27.08
C LYS A 5 43.02 7.42 26.54
N LEU A 6 43.07 6.39 27.39
CA LEU A 6 42.56 5.05 27.07
C LEU A 6 41.03 4.99 27.30
N LEU A 7 40.30 5.94 26.73
CA LEU A 7 38.84 6.03 26.83
C LEU A 7 38.23 6.10 25.44
N THR A 8 38.22 4.96 24.76
CA THR A 8 37.27 4.67 23.68
C THR A 8 37.47 3.21 23.30
N LEU A 9 36.62 2.31 23.82
CA LEU A 9 35.99 1.23 23.06
C LEU A 9 35.23 0.29 24.01
N LEU A 10 34.10 0.74 24.57
CA LEU A 10 33.11 -0.20 25.13
C LEU A 10 31.72 0.45 25.22
N CYS A 11 31.21 0.96 24.09
CA CYS A 11 29.80 1.29 23.94
C CYS A 11 29.34 0.78 22.59
N PHE A 12 28.11 0.24 22.56
CA PHE A 12 27.33 -0.25 21.42
C PHE A 12 27.44 -1.74 21.05
N THR A 13 27.10 -2.63 21.99
CA THR A 13 26.40 -3.87 21.63
C THR A 13 25.32 -4.24 22.66
N SER A 14 24.43 -3.30 23.00
CA SER A 14 23.10 -3.67 23.49
C SER A 14 22.16 -3.61 22.29
N VAL A 15 22.21 -4.64 21.45
CA VAL A 15 21.17 -4.90 20.45
C VAL A 15 19.88 -5.09 21.22
N LEU A 16 18.97 -4.12 21.12
CA LEU A 16 17.62 -4.21 21.64
C LEU A 16 16.91 -5.34 20.88
N ILE A 17 16.76 -6.50 21.53
CA ILE A 17 15.86 -7.57 21.10
C ILE A 17 14.43 -7.10 21.43
N GLY A 18 13.90 -6.21 20.59
CA GLY A 18 12.46 -5.99 20.53
C GLY A 18 11.81 -7.13 19.76
N PRO A 19 10.53 -7.47 20.03
CA PRO A 19 9.79 -8.39 19.19
C PRO A 19 9.76 -7.81 17.77
N GLN A 20 10.53 -8.41 16.87
CA GLN A 20 10.35 -8.20 15.44
C GLN A 20 9.05 -8.88 15.09
N THR A 21 7.94 -8.13 15.09
CA THR A 21 6.78 -8.55 14.32
C THR A 21 7.25 -8.59 12.87
N SER A 22 7.70 -9.76 12.42
CA SER A 22 7.86 -9.99 10.99
C SER A 22 6.47 -9.79 10.40
N LEU A 23 6.27 -8.64 9.75
CA LEU A 23 5.25 -8.49 8.75
C LEU A 23 5.67 -9.44 7.62
N LEU A 24 5.44 -10.74 7.81
CA LEU A 24 5.61 -11.70 6.73
C LEU A 24 4.68 -11.20 5.64
N ALA A 25 5.26 -10.80 4.51
CA ALA A 25 4.49 -10.53 3.32
C ALA A 25 3.63 -11.77 3.08
N LYS A 26 2.33 -11.57 3.01
CA LYS A 26 1.38 -12.65 2.70
C LYS A 26 1.85 -13.29 1.40
N GLU A 27 2.12 -14.60 1.45
CA GLU A 27 2.54 -15.34 0.28
C GLU A 27 1.42 -15.37 -0.77
N GLY A 28 1.77 -15.23 -2.05
CA GLY A 28 0.83 -15.25 -3.16
C GLY A 28 0.78 -13.96 -3.98
N PRO A 29 -0.15 -13.86 -4.94
CA PRO A 29 -0.29 -12.67 -5.77
C PRO A 29 -0.79 -11.47 -4.98
N ILE A 30 -0.35 -10.28 -5.37
CA ILE A 30 -0.85 -9.01 -4.81
C ILE A 30 -2.17 -8.68 -5.49
N ARG A 31 -3.22 -8.50 -4.69
CA ARG A 31 -4.55 -8.07 -5.12
C ARG A 31 -4.70 -6.58 -4.87
N VAL A 32 -4.86 -5.79 -5.92
CA VAL A 32 -5.03 -4.35 -5.84
C VAL A 32 -6.44 -3.96 -6.26
N LEU A 33 -7.12 -3.19 -5.42
CA LEU A 33 -8.34 -2.51 -5.83
C LEU A 33 -7.97 -1.19 -6.50
N PHE A 34 -8.22 -1.06 -7.80
CA PHE A 34 -8.07 0.19 -8.53
C PHE A 34 -9.39 0.96 -8.45
N LEU A 35 -9.43 1.99 -7.60
CA LEU A 35 -10.49 2.99 -7.61
C LEU A 35 -10.19 4.04 -8.67
N GLY A 36 -10.86 3.89 -9.81
CA GLY A 36 -10.83 4.72 -11.00
C GLY A 36 -11.76 5.92 -10.95
N HIS A 37 -11.81 6.65 -12.07
CA HIS A 37 -12.75 7.73 -12.29
C HIS A 37 -13.42 7.59 -13.67
N ASP A 38 -14.74 7.74 -13.73
CA ASP A 38 -15.51 7.71 -14.98
C ASP A 38 -15.46 9.08 -15.67
N SER A 39 -14.29 9.41 -16.22
CA SER A 39 -14.03 10.69 -16.90
C SER A 39 -12.98 10.53 -17.97
N LYS A 40 -13.07 11.34 -19.04
CA LYS A 40 -12.04 11.38 -20.09
C LYS A 40 -10.79 12.16 -19.69
N HIS A 41 -10.88 13.11 -18.75
CA HIS A 41 -9.74 13.93 -18.33
C HIS A 41 -8.70 13.13 -17.53
N HIS A 42 -9.17 12.11 -16.79
CA HIS A 42 -8.34 11.12 -16.10
C HIS A 42 -8.87 9.73 -16.43
N ASN A 43 -8.71 9.35 -17.71
CA ASN A 43 -9.33 8.16 -18.30
C ASN A 43 -8.76 6.85 -17.75
N SER A 44 -9.17 6.53 -16.53
CA SER A 44 -8.77 5.31 -15.82
C SER A 44 -9.14 4.04 -16.60
N ASN A 45 -10.21 4.07 -17.40
CA ASN A 45 -10.58 2.97 -18.32
C ASN A 45 -9.49 2.68 -19.38
N ALA A 46 -8.68 3.67 -19.76
CA ALA A 46 -7.56 3.45 -20.69
C ALA A 46 -6.31 2.91 -19.99
N TYR A 47 -6.10 3.29 -18.72
CA TYR A 47 -4.88 2.94 -17.98
C TYR A 47 -4.98 1.63 -17.22
N TYR A 48 -6.17 1.25 -16.73
CA TYR A 48 -6.40 -0.04 -16.09
C TYR A 48 -5.90 -1.22 -16.94
N PRO A 49 -6.30 -1.36 -18.23
CA PRO A 49 -5.83 -2.47 -19.05
C PRO A 49 -4.31 -2.46 -19.28
N MET A 50 -3.70 -1.29 -19.35
CA MET A 50 -2.24 -1.15 -19.51
C MET A 50 -1.51 -1.67 -18.27
N LEU A 51 -1.93 -1.26 -17.08
CA LEU A 51 -1.34 -1.69 -15.81
C LEU A 51 -1.56 -3.17 -15.55
N SER A 52 -2.79 -3.67 -15.74
CA SER A 52 -3.10 -5.10 -15.57
C SER A 52 -2.28 -5.98 -16.49
N ARG A 53 -2.06 -5.55 -17.75
CA ARG A 53 -1.22 -6.28 -18.70
C ARG A 53 0.25 -6.27 -18.29
N ALA A 54 0.78 -5.12 -17.90
CA ALA A 54 2.19 -4.98 -17.57
C ALA A 54 2.57 -5.77 -16.31
N LEU A 55 1.72 -5.71 -15.27
CA LEU A 55 2.05 -6.22 -13.94
C LEU A 55 1.45 -7.59 -13.63
N GLY A 56 0.53 -8.10 -14.46
CA GLY A 56 -0.03 -9.44 -14.27
C GLY A 56 1.01 -10.55 -14.35
N GLN A 57 2.08 -10.37 -15.13
CA GLN A 57 3.22 -11.33 -15.18
C GLN A 57 4.04 -11.34 -13.89
N GLU A 58 3.97 -10.27 -13.10
CA GLU A 58 4.61 -10.13 -11.79
C GLU A 58 3.67 -10.53 -10.64
N ALA A 59 2.56 -11.22 -10.96
CA ALA A 59 1.54 -11.66 -10.02
C ALA A 59 0.86 -10.50 -9.25
N ILE A 60 0.77 -9.32 -9.87
CA ILE A 60 -0.01 -8.18 -9.36
C ILE A 60 -1.30 -8.08 -10.19
N TYR A 61 -2.43 -8.31 -9.54
CA TYR A 61 -3.74 -8.33 -10.18
C TYR A 61 -4.62 -7.18 -9.69
N PHE A 62 -5.40 -6.63 -10.61
CA PHE A 62 -6.24 -5.47 -10.35
C PHE A 62 -7.71 -5.80 -10.56
N ASP A 63 -8.53 -5.48 -9.56
CA ASP A 63 -9.97 -5.31 -9.75
C ASP A 63 -10.25 -3.81 -9.89
N TYR A 64 -11.17 -3.43 -10.78
CA TYR A 64 -11.37 -2.04 -11.18
C TYR A 64 -12.82 -1.60 -10.94
N VAL A 65 -12.96 -0.47 -10.24
CA VAL A 65 -14.23 0.16 -9.92
C VAL A 65 -14.10 1.66 -10.10
N THR A 66 -15.19 2.39 -10.35
CA THR A 66 -15.18 3.86 -10.46
C THR A 66 -16.00 4.55 -9.36
N SER A 67 -16.72 3.77 -8.56
CA SER A 67 -17.54 4.25 -7.46
C SER A 67 -16.75 4.28 -6.15
N VAL A 68 -16.73 5.43 -5.49
CA VAL A 68 -16.12 5.58 -4.15
C VAL A 68 -16.84 4.70 -3.12
N GLU A 69 -18.18 4.63 -3.21
CA GLU A 69 -18.97 3.80 -2.29
C GLU A 69 -18.72 2.32 -2.49
N GLU A 70 -18.54 1.87 -3.74
CA GLU A 70 -18.20 0.47 -4.02
C GLU A 70 -16.82 0.11 -3.47
N ALA A 71 -15.83 1.00 -3.63
CA ALA A 71 -14.48 0.75 -3.16
C ALA A 71 -14.34 0.83 -1.65
N LEU A 72 -14.94 1.84 -1.03
CA LEU A 72 -14.65 2.25 0.35
C LEU A 72 -15.84 2.13 1.29
N GLY A 73 -17.05 1.81 0.82
CA GLY A 73 -18.26 1.73 1.67
C GLY A 73 -18.37 0.45 2.50
N ASN A 74 -17.63 -0.60 2.13
CA ASN A 74 -17.69 -1.91 2.77
C ASN A 74 -16.29 -2.41 3.17
N ALA A 75 -16.01 -2.45 4.47
CA ALA A 75 -14.74 -2.93 5.03
C ALA A 75 -14.43 -4.38 4.65
N GLU A 76 -15.42 -5.27 4.65
CA GLU A 76 -15.21 -6.69 4.33
C GLU A 76 -14.87 -6.88 2.85
N TYR A 77 -15.40 -6.02 1.97
CA TYR A 77 -15.02 -6.01 0.57
C TYR A 77 -13.60 -5.48 0.40
N LEU A 78 -13.28 -4.32 1.00
CA LEU A 78 -11.97 -3.69 0.91
C LEU A 78 -10.85 -4.59 1.48
N ALA A 79 -11.13 -5.34 2.54
CA ALA A 79 -10.18 -6.26 3.18
C ALA A 79 -9.76 -7.47 2.31
N LYS A 80 -10.41 -7.68 1.15
CA LYS A 80 -10.00 -8.72 0.18
C LYS A 80 -8.75 -8.33 -0.61
N PHE A 81 -8.37 -7.05 -0.56
CA PHE A 81 -7.29 -6.47 -1.33
C PHE A 81 -6.08 -6.21 -0.43
N ASP A 82 -4.89 -6.41 -0.98
CA ASP A 82 -3.64 -6.12 -0.31
C ASP A 82 -3.26 -4.63 -0.46
N ALA A 83 -3.83 -3.93 -1.45
CA ALA A 83 -3.64 -2.49 -1.65
C ALA A 83 -4.85 -1.81 -2.33
N LEU A 84 -5.00 -0.51 -2.07
CA LEU A 84 -5.89 0.39 -2.81
C LEU A 84 -5.04 1.32 -3.69
N LEU A 85 -5.29 1.31 -5.00
CA LEU A 85 -4.78 2.30 -5.94
C LEU A 85 -5.87 3.34 -6.20
N LEU A 86 -5.67 4.55 -5.68
CA LEU A 86 -6.58 5.68 -5.86
C LEU A 86 -6.21 6.48 -7.12
N TYR A 87 -7.10 6.57 -8.10
CA TYR A 87 -6.86 7.33 -9.33
C TYR A 87 -8.19 7.81 -9.95
N ALA A 88 -8.49 9.10 -10.13
CA ALA A 88 -7.71 10.29 -9.85
C ALA A 88 -8.44 11.11 -8.78
N ASN A 89 -8.83 12.35 -9.05
CA ASN A 89 -9.50 13.18 -8.06
C ASN A 89 -10.90 12.64 -7.73
N HIS A 90 -11.12 12.27 -6.47
CA HIS A 90 -12.43 11.98 -5.91
C HIS A 90 -12.88 13.16 -5.04
N GLY A 91 -13.92 13.86 -5.47
CA GLY A 91 -14.32 15.13 -4.86
C GLY A 91 -14.76 15.04 -3.40
N LYS A 92 -15.23 13.87 -2.96
CA LYS A 92 -15.59 13.61 -1.57
C LYS A 92 -15.41 12.14 -1.23
N ILE A 93 -14.85 11.91 -0.04
CA ILE A 93 -14.90 10.64 0.67
C ILE A 93 -15.70 10.90 1.94
N GLU A 94 -16.77 10.15 2.13
CA GLU A 94 -17.70 10.30 3.25
C GLU A 94 -17.08 9.78 4.56
N SER A 95 -17.53 10.31 5.70
CA SER A 95 -16.96 9.98 7.01
C SER A 95 -16.99 8.48 7.35
N HIS A 96 -17.92 7.69 6.79
CA HIS A 96 -17.95 6.24 7.00
C HIS A 96 -16.87 5.50 6.20
N GLN A 97 -16.50 6.02 5.03
CA GLN A 97 -15.51 5.42 4.13
C GLN A 97 -14.08 5.57 4.65
N TRP A 98 -13.81 6.60 5.47
CA TRP A 98 -12.51 6.81 6.11
C TRP A 98 -12.18 5.84 7.26
N LYS A 99 -13.17 5.09 7.74
CA LYS A 99 -13.02 4.20 8.91
C LYS A 99 -12.63 2.77 8.53
N ASN A 100 -12.69 2.44 7.25
CA ASN A 100 -12.39 1.12 6.70
C ASN A 100 -10.90 1.04 6.34
#